data_AF-A0A9W4LHQ6-F1
#
_entry.id   AF-A0A9W4LHQ6-F1
#
_cell.length_a   1.000
_cell.length_b   1.000
_cell.length_c   1.000
_cell.angle_alpha   90.00
_cell.angle_beta   90.00
_cell.angle_gamma   90.00
#
_symmetry.space_group_name_H-M   'P 1'
#
loop_
_entity.id
_entity.type
_entity.pdbx_description
1 polymer ?
#
loop_
_entity_poly.entity_id
_entity_poly.type
_entity_poly.pdbx_seq_one_letter_code
_entity_poly.pdbx_strand_id
1 'polypeptide(L)' 'MGFDALVILGDRAFHPGEERRVGFYFLSADEAADSLKKAGRFFLWEGRTIGEAQVVV' A
#
# COMPACT_ATOMS: atom_id res chain seq x y z
N MET A 1 0.73 2.45 13.52
CA MET A 1 2.07 1.89 13.21
C MET A 1 2.32 2.15 11.73
N GLY A 2 3.52 2.58 11.34
CA GLY A 2 3.86 2.84 9.93
C GLY A 2 4.93 1.86 9.48
N PHE A 3 4.87 1.44 8.21
CA PHE A 3 5.85 0.55 7.60
C PHE A 3 6.41 1.22 6.36
N ASP A 4 7.68 0.94 6.08
CA ASP A 4 8.31 1.30 4.82
C ASP A 4 7.70 0.45 3.69
N ALA A 5 7.32 1.09 2.59
CA ALA A 5 6.64 0.39 1.51
C ALA A 5 6.98 1.01 0.16
N LEU A 6 7.22 0.14 -0.82
CA LEU A 6 7.24 0.47 -2.24
C LEU A 6 5.96 -0.07 -2.89
N VAL A 7 5.20 0.83 -3.51
CA VAL A 7 4.02 0.46 -4.28
C VAL A 7 4.45 0.02 -5.68
N ILE A 8 4.02 -1.15 -6.12
CA ILE A 8 4.35 -1.73 -7.42
C ILE A 8 3.33 -1.24 -8.45
N LEU A 9 3.65 -0.13 -9.12
CA LEU A 9 2.76 0.56 -10.08
C LEU A 9 2.90 0.06 -11.53
N GLY A 10 3.99 -0.64 -11.84
CA GLY A 10 4.34 -0.99 -13.21
C GLY A 10 4.79 0.25 -14.00
N ASP A 11 4.23 0.44 -15.19
CA ASP A 11 4.54 1.51 -16.14
C ASP A 11 3.64 2.75 -16.00
N ARG A 12 2.59 2.69 -15.18
CA ARG A 12 1.59 3.77 -15.07
C ARG A 12 1.44 4.28 -13.64
N ALA A 13 1.64 5.59 -13.46
CA ALA A 13 1.38 6.29 -12.21
C ALA A 13 -0.09 6.17 -11.74
N PHE A 14 -0.34 6.50 -10.47
CA PHE A 14 -1.70 6.74 -9.98
C PHE A 14 -2.17 8.14 -10.34
N HIS A 15 -3.45 8.26 -10.71
CA HIS A 15 -4.12 9.54 -10.82
C HIS A 15 -5.07 9.79 -9.65
N PRO A 16 -5.32 11.07 -9.27
CA PRO A 16 -6.29 11.38 -8.22
C PRO A 16 -7.68 10.78 -8.51
N GLY A 17 -8.26 10.11 -7.51
CA GLY A 17 -9.57 9.45 -7.62
C GLY A 17 -9.54 8.08 -8.30
N GLU A 18 -8.38 7.59 -8.73
CA GLU A 18 -8.24 6.27 -9.31
C GLU A 18 -8.30 5.16 -8.25
N GLU A 19 -9.02 4.08 -8.56
CA GLU A 19 -8.95 2.81 -7.83
C GLU A 19 -8.21 1.76 -8.68
N ARG A 20 -7.21 1.09 -8.10
CA ARG A 20 -6.45 0.04 -8.79
C ARG A 20 -5.94 -1.01 -7.82
N ARG A 21 -5.88 -2.27 -8.26
CA ARG A 21 -5.13 -3.33 -7.57
C ARG A 21 -3.64 -3.20 -7.88
N VAL A 22 -2.83 -3.12 -6.84
CA VAL A 22 -1.37 -2.97 -6.92
C VAL A 22 -0.70 -3.88 -5.92
N GLY A 23 0.57 -4.22 -6.20
CA GLY A 23 1.42 -4.94 -5.25
C GLY A 23 2.11 -3.98 -4.28
N PHE A 24 2.55 -4.51 -3.15
CA PHE A 24 3.38 -3.79 -2.18
C PHE A 24 4.62 -4.62 -1.85
N TYR A 25 5.76 -3.95 -1.73
CA TYR A 25 7.01 -4.53 -1.24
C TYR A 25 7.46 -3.77 0.01
N PHE A 26 7.83 -4.49 1.07
CA PHE A 26 8.22 -3.93 2.37
C PHE A 26 9.65 -4.38 2.71
N LEU A 27 10.52 -3.46 3.16
CA LEU A 27 11.84 -3.79 3.72
C LEU A 27 11.71 -4.38 5.13
N SER A 28 10.67 -4.00 5.87
CA SER A 28 10.25 -4.65 7.12
C SER A 28 9.73 -6.09 6.93
N ALA A 29 9.76 -6.61 5.69
CA ALA A 29 9.47 -7.99 5.32
C ALA A 29 8.14 -8.52 5.88
N ASP A 30 8.16 -9.72 6.48
CA ASP A 30 6.98 -10.47 6.88
C ASP A 30 6.17 -9.76 7.99
N GLU A 31 6.82 -9.01 8.88
CA GLU A 31 6.13 -8.29 9.95
C GLU A 31 5.12 -7.27 9.40
N ALA A 32 5.56 -6.49 8.40
CA ALA A 32 4.71 -5.52 7.73
C ALA A 32 3.59 -6.20 6.95
N ALA A 33 3.93 -7.23 6.16
CA ALA A 33 2.97 -7.95 5.34
C ALA A 33 1.87 -8.61 6.21
N ASP A 34 2.25 -9.27 7.31
CA ASP A 34 1.31 -9.93 8.20
C ASP A 34 0.45 -8.94 8.98
N SER A 35 1.03 -7.82 9.43
CA SER A 35 0.30 -6.76 10.12
C SER A 35 -0.77 -6.15 9.20
N LEU A 36 -0.43 -5.87 7.95
CA LEU A 36 -1.36 -5.28 6.98
C LEU A 36 -2.42 -6.27 6.53
N LYS A 37 -2.07 -7.54 6.30
CA LYS A 37 -3.05 -8.61 6.00
C LYS A 37 -4.07 -8.75 7.12
N LYS A 38 -3.63 -8.73 8.38
CA LYS A 38 -4.53 -8.78 9.56
C LYS A 38 -5.40 -7.54 9.68
N ALA A 39 -4.86 -6.36 9.37
CA ALA A 39 -5.61 -5.11 9.42
C ALA A 39 -6.70 -5.03 8.33
N GLY A 40 -6.44 -5.59 7.15
CA GLY A 40 -7.38 -5.64 6.03
C GLY A 40 -7.61 -4.31 5.31
N ARG A 41 -7.42 -3.17 5.99
CA ARG A 41 -7.44 -1.81 5.42
C ARG A 41 -6.36 -0.94 6.05
N PHE A 42 -5.76 -0.06 5.25
CA PHE A 42 -4.74 0.87 5.70
C PHE A 42 -4.66 2.09 4.79
N PHE A 43 -4.01 3.15 5.29
CA PHE A 43 -3.78 4.38 4.52
C PHE A 43 -2.36 4.38 3.93
N LEU A 44 -2.24 4.77 2.67
CA LEU A 44 -0.97 5.05 2.01
C LEU A 44 -0.63 6.52 2.23
N TRP A 45 0.53 6.79 2.82
CA TRP A 45 1.05 8.14 2.96
C TRP A 45 2.29 8.31 2.08
N GLU A 46 2.18 9.12 1.03
CA GLU A 46 3.31 9.52 0.18
C GLU A 46 3.36 11.05 0.12
N GLY A 47 4.17 11.66 1.01
CA GLY A 47 4.47 13.11 1.09
C GLY A 47 3.30 14.05 1.41
N ARG A 48 2.19 13.94 0.68
CA ARG A 48 0.97 14.75 0.78
C ARG A 48 -0.31 13.96 0.49
N THR A 49 -0.24 12.87 -0.28
CA THR A 49 -1.45 12.12 -0.68
C THR A 49 -1.72 10.99 0.31
N ILE A 50 -2.96 10.97 0.83
CA ILE A 50 -3.49 9.89 1.65
C ILE A 50 -4.38 9.04 0.74
N GLY A 51 -3.84 7.93 0.23
CA GLY A 51 -4.64 6.89 -0.43
C GLY A 51 -5.22 5.94 0.61
N GLU A 52 -6.34 5.28 0.32
CA GLU A 52 -6.83 4.15 1.12
C GLU A 52 -6.58 2.86 0.33
N ALA A 53 -6.09 1.83 1.03
CA ALA A 53 -5.87 0.51 0.48
C ALA A 53 -6.69 -0.51 1.26
N GLN A 54 -7.38 -1.39 0.54
CA GLN A 54 -7.98 -2.60 1.08
C GLN A 54 -7.16 -3.80 0.62
N VAL A 55 -6.78 -4.67 1.56
CA VAL A 55 -6.11 -5.93 1.23
C VAL A 55 -7.09 -6.84 0.51
N VAL A 56 -6.70 -7.28 -0.68
CA VAL A 56 -7.41 -8.30 -1.44
C VAL A 56 -6.50 -9.52 -1.55
N VAL A 57 -7.00 -10.67 -1.10
CA VAL A 57 -6.32 -11.99 -1.12
C VAL A 57 -6.88 -12.85 -2.23
#